data_AF-W0JMU5-F1
#
_entry.id   AF-W0JMU5-F1
#
_cell.length_a   1.000
_cell.length_b   1.000
_cell.length_c   1.000
_cell.angle_alpha   90.00
_cell.angle_beta   90.00
_cell.angle_gamma   90.00
#
_symmetry.space_group_name_H-M   'P 1'
#
loop_
_entity.id
_entity.type
_entity.pdbx_description
1 polymer ?
#
loop_
_entity_poly.entity_id
_entity_poly.type
_entity_poly.pdbx_seq_one_letter_code
_entity_poly.pdbx_strand_id
1 'polypeptide(L)' 'MNTEQFTSDQLARKYEYDDGAVIAIDLGTTVPEPSVDVVDGTVIIVSDGEQYEFDLPVERTDAHTFIKNGVLTIELEDNA' A
#
# COMPACT_ATOMS: atom_id res chain seq x y z
N MET A 1 15.45 0.06 -12.23
CA MET A 1 14.22 -0.63 -11.79
C MET A 1 14.63 -1.90 -11.06
N ASN A 2 14.62 -1.86 -9.72
CA ASN A 2 14.74 -3.05 -8.88
C ASN A 2 13.34 -3.35 -8.35
N THR A 3 12.94 -4.62 -8.38
CA THR A 3 11.67 -5.09 -7.81
C THR A 3 12.01 -5.99 -6.64
N GLU A 4 11.80 -5.51 -5.42
CA GLU A 4 11.92 -6.34 -4.22
C GLU A 4 10.57 -7.02 -3.97
N GLN A 5 10.59 -8.35 -3.89
CA GLN A 5 9.40 -9.17 -3.70
C GLN A 5 9.41 -9.68 -2.25
N PHE A 6 8.64 -9.03 -1.38
CA PHE A 6 8.49 -9.45 0.01
C PHE A 6 7.76 -10.79 0.05
N THR A 7 8.45 -11.82 0.55
CA THR A 7 8.07 -13.23 0.38
C THR A 7 7.03 -13.71 1.40
N SER A 8 6.23 -12.81 1.98
CA SER A 8 5.14 -13.17 2.91
C SER A 8 3.73 -12.82 2.43
N ASP A 9 3.56 -12.01 1.39
CA ASP A 9 2.23 -11.73 0.82
C ASP A 9 2.33 -11.58 -0.70
N GLN A 10 1.85 -12.58 -1.44
CA GLN A 10 1.76 -12.55 -2.90
C GLN A 10 0.82 -11.45 -3.44
N LEU A 11 0.20 -10.67 -2.55
CA LEU A 11 -0.76 -9.61 -2.83
C LEU A 11 -0.11 -8.24 -3.05
N ALA A 12 1.10 -7.99 -2.57
CA ALA A 12 1.73 -6.66 -2.62
C ALA A 12 2.93 -6.57 -3.58
N ARG A 13 3.06 -5.44 -4.29
CA ARG A 13 4.21 -5.10 -5.14
C ARG A 13 4.71 -3.70 -4.81
N LYS A 14 6.01 -3.53 -4.66
CA LYS A 14 6.67 -2.23 -4.46
C LYS A 14 7.48 -1.84 -5.70
N TYR A 15 7.38 -0.57 -6.09
CA TYR A 15 8.16 0.05 -7.14
C TYR A 15 8.85 1.27 -6.55
N GLU A 16 10.17 1.35 -6.70
CA GLU A 16 10.97 2.48 -6.24
C GLU A 16 11.37 3.37 -7.42
N TYR A 17 11.24 4.67 -7.20
CA TYR A 17 11.59 5.75 -8.12
C TYR A 17 12.55 6.71 -7.42
N ASP A 18 13.17 7.61 -8.19
CA ASP A 18 14.13 8.58 -7.65
C ASP A 18 13.46 9.63 -6.73
N ASP A 19 12.15 9.82 -6.87
CA ASP A 19 11.32 10.81 -6.18
C ASP A 19 10.28 10.19 -5.23
N GLY A 20 10.25 8.86 -5.09
CA GLY A 20 9.23 8.20 -4.29
C GLY A 20 9.14 6.70 -4.45
N ALA A 21 8.03 6.12 -3.98
CA ALA A 21 7.68 4.72 -4.24
C ALA A 21 6.19 4.55 -4.40
N VAL A 22 5.84 3.49 -5.11
CA VAL A 22 4.46 3.04 -5.25
C VAL A 22 4.35 1.63 -4.69
N ILE A 23 3.41 1.43 -3.79
CA ILE A 23 3.02 0.11 -3.29
C ILE A 23 1.63 -0.21 -3.84
N ALA A 24 1.50 -1.33 -4.52
CA ALA A 24 0.24 -1.82 -5.06
C ALA A 24 -0.15 -3.13 -4.37
N ILE A 25 -1.33 -3.17 -3.77
CA ILE A 25 -1.87 -4.32 -3.02
C ILE A 25 -3.14 -4.79 -3.72
N ASP A 26 -3.16 -6.04 -4.16
CA ASP A 26 -4.33 -6.69 -4.73
C ASP A 26 -5.27 -7.14 -3.59
N LEU A 27 -6.44 -6.50 -3.50
CA LEU A 27 -7.50 -6.80 -2.55
C LEU A 27 -8.61 -7.64 -3.20
N GLY A 28 -8.52 -7.90 -4.51
CA GLY A 28 -9.57 -8.52 -5.30
C GLY A 28 -10.77 -7.60 -5.54
N THR A 29 -11.64 -8.00 -6.48
CA THR A 29 -12.84 -7.23 -6.88
C THR A 29 -14.14 -7.81 -6.34
N THR A 30 -14.07 -8.95 -5.65
CA THR A 30 -15.24 -9.67 -5.14
C THR A 30 -15.60 -9.28 -3.71
N VAL A 31 -14.70 -8.59 -3.01
CA VAL A 31 -14.90 -8.11 -1.64
C VAL A 31 -15.60 -6.75 -1.64
N PRO A 32 -16.36 -6.41 -0.58
CA PRO A 32 -16.87 -5.05 -0.36
C PRO A 32 -15.76 -4.01 -0.41
N GLU A 33 -16.10 -2.76 -0.76
CA GLU A 33 -15.13 -1.65 -0.77
C GLU A 33 -14.40 -1.57 0.58
N PRO A 34 -13.09 -1.83 0.63
CA PRO A 34 -12.35 -1.87 1.88
C PRO A 34 -12.12 -0.46 2.41
N SER A 35 -12.10 -0.32 3.73
CA SER A 35 -11.69 0.94 4.35
C SER A 35 -10.18 0.93 4.55
N VAL A 36 -9.53 2.03 4.19
CA VAL A 36 -8.08 2.20 4.29
C VAL A 36 -7.80 3.45 5.11
N ASP A 37 -6.88 3.32 6.05
CA ASP A 37 -6.35 4.44 6.83
C ASP A 37 -4.82 4.37 6.86
N VAL A 38 -4.18 5.54 7.00
CA VAL A 38 -2.73 5.64 7.16
C VAL A 38 -2.44 6.43 8.42
N VAL A 39 -1.80 5.78 9.38
CA VAL A 39 -1.48 6.37 10.68
C VAL A 39 -0.06 6.00 11.08
N ASP A 40 0.75 7.00 11.41
CA ASP A 40 2.14 6.83 11.89
C ASP A 40 2.99 5.88 11.04
N GLY A 41 2.92 6.03 9.70
CA GLY A 41 3.66 5.17 8.78
C GLY A 41 3.13 3.73 8.68
N THR A 42 1.92 3.47 9.17
CA THR A 42 1.25 2.16 9.03
C THR A 42 0.01 2.31 8.17
N VAL A 43 -0.14 1.44 7.18
CA VAL A 43 -1.39 1.31 6.41
C VAL A 43 -2.25 0.25 7.07
N ILE A 44 -3.49 0.62 7.40
CA ILE A 44 -4.48 -0.27 7.97
C ILE A 44 -5.58 -0.48 6.94
N ILE A 45 -5.84 -1.74 6.60
CA ILE A 45 -6.88 -2.14 5.65
C ILE A 45 -7.88 -3.00 6.39
N VAL A 46 -9.16 -2.64 6.33
CA VAL A 46 -10.26 -3.46 6.85
C VAL A 46 -11.16 -3.88 5.69
N SER A 47 -11.32 -5.19 5.52
CA SER A 47 -12.16 -5.79 4.48
C SER A 47 -12.78 -7.08 4.99
N ASP A 48 -14.07 -7.30 4.70
CA ASP A 48 -14.82 -8.51 5.08
C ASP A 48 -14.69 -8.94 6.55
N GLY A 49 -14.52 -7.97 7.46
CA GLY A 49 -14.33 -8.23 8.89
C GLY A 49 -12.92 -8.66 9.30
N GLU A 50 -11.99 -8.71 8.34
CA GLU A 50 -10.56 -8.93 8.56
C GLU A 50 -9.79 -7.60 8.51
N GLN A 51 -8.68 -7.53 9.24
CA GLN A 51 -7.79 -6.39 9.29
C GLN A 51 -6.38 -6.82 8.89
N TYR A 52 -5.77 -6.01 8.04
CA TYR A 52 -4.41 -6.18 7.55
C TYR A 52 -3.63 -4.91 7.83
N GLU A 53 -2.38 -5.05 8.26
CA GLU A 53 -1.50 -3.93 8.60
C GLU A 53 -0.19 -4.07 7.86
N PHE A 54 0.30 -2.95 7.30
CA PHE A 54 1.56 -2.90 6.58
C PHE A 54 2.37 -1.68 7.00
N ASP A 55 3.61 -1.91 7.40
CA ASP A 55 4.56 -0.84 7.67
C ASP A 55 4.97 -0.17 6.35
N LEU A 56 4.84 1.14 6.31
CA LEU A 56 5.40 1.98 5.27
C LEU A 56 6.85 2.34 5.63
N PRO A 57 7.70 2.60 4.63
CA PRO A 57 9.02 3.17 4.87
C PRO A 57 8.91 4.47 5.66
N VAL A 58 9.46 4.47 6.89
CA VAL A 58 9.39 5.59 7.86
C VAL A 58 9.97 6.91 7.35
N GLU A 59 10.76 6.87 6.28
CA GLU A 59 11.41 8.05 5.69
C GLU A 59 10.45 8.90 4.85
N ARG A 60 9.24 8.39 4.57
CA ARG A 60 8.28 8.99 3.64
C ARG A 60 6.96 9.27 4.36
N THR A 61 6.65 10.56 4.57
CA THR A 61 5.51 10.97 5.42
C THR A 61 4.27 11.39 4.63
N ASP A 62 4.39 11.65 3.32
CA ASP A 62 3.24 11.97 2.49
C ASP A 62 2.80 10.71 1.72
N ALA A 63 1.72 10.10 2.21
CA ALA A 63 1.13 8.92 1.64
C ALA A 63 -0.22 9.26 1.01
N HIS A 64 -0.32 9.06 -0.30
CA HIS A 64 -1.58 9.17 -1.02
C HIS A 64 -2.12 7.79 -1.35
N THR A 65 -3.36 7.50 -0.93
CA THR A 65 -3.97 6.18 -1.14
C THR A 65 -5.23 6.26 -1.98
N PHE A 66 -5.36 5.34 -2.93
CA PHE A 66 -6.60 5.17 -3.69
C PHE A 66 -6.81 3.72 -4.12
N ILE A 67 -8.06 3.32 -4.31
CA ILE A 67 -8.44 1.98 -4.78
C ILE A 67 -9.01 2.08 -6.18
N LYS A 68 -8.53 1.23 -7.08
CA LYS A 68 -9.07 1.11 -8.44
C LYS A 68 -9.12 -0.34 -8.87
N ASN A 69 -10.32 -0.82 -9.23
CA ASN A 69 -10.57 -2.18 -9.69
C ASN A 69 -10.01 -3.26 -8.75
N GLY A 70 -10.19 -3.10 -7.43
CA GLY A 70 -9.73 -4.06 -6.43
C GLY A 70 -8.24 -3.95 -6.07
N VAL A 71 -7.52 -2.97 -6.61
CA VAL A 71 -6.11 -2.72 -6.26
C VAL A 71 -6.02 -1.45 -5.42
N LEU A 72 -5.52 -1.56 -4.20
CA LEU A 72 -5.08 -0.43 -3.40
C LEU A 72 -3.71 0.01 -3.91
N THR A 73 -3.60 1.29 -4.25
CA THR A 73 -2.34 1.94 -4.58
C THR A 73 -2.00 2.93 -3.48
N ILE A 74 -0.77 2.87 -2.99
CA ILE A 74 -0.20 3.78 -2.03
C ILE A 74 1.00 4.44 -2.71
N GLU A 75 0.90 5.74 -2.95
CA GLU A 75 1.98 6.56 -3.47
C GLU A 75 2.67 7.26 -2.30
N LEU A 76 3.99 7.13 -2.24
CA LEU A 76 4.84 7.71 -1.22
C LEU A 76 5.79 8.69 -1.88
N GLU A 77 5.72 9.95 -1.47
CA GLU A 77 6.65 10.98 -1.94
C GLU A 77 7.81 11.13 -0.94
N ASP A 78 9.01 11.34 -1.47
CA ASP A 78 10.14 11.73 -0.64
C ASP A 78 9.95 13.18 -0.18
N ASN A 79 10.06 13.43 1.13
CA ASN A 79 10.12 14.81 1.62
C ASN A 79 11.47 15.40 1.17
N ALA A 80 11.42 16.40 0.30
CA ALA A 80 12.59 17.16 -0.16
C ALA A 80 13.29 17.93 0.99
#